data_AF-A0A946G9R5-F1
#
_entry.id   AF-A0A946G9R5-F1
#
_cell.length_a   1.000
_cell.length_b   1.000
_cell.length_c   1.000
_cell.angle_alpha   90.00
_cell.angle_beta   90.00
_cell.angle_gamma   90.00
#
_symmetry.space_group_name_H-M   'P 1'
#
loop_
_entity.id
_entity.type
_entity.pdbx_description
1 polymer ?
#
loop_
_entity_poly.entity_id
_entity_poly.type
_entity_poly.pdbx_seq_one_letter_code
_entity_poly.pdbx_strand_id
1 'polypeptide(L)'
;MSEWKSLLDDAISRGDVSMEAGANIDLYLEGSNSQVGPAAILELLKSCEWQEIDDRFFKTMAFGTGGLRGRTIGKIVTQAERGVGGPLDRPEHPCVGTASMNFFNLKRAMIGLVRYVKKSFSGEGRPSLVIGHDTRHFSRDFAETCANVATDLGCDAYLFEAERATPEISFAVRYLRADSGVCLTASHNPSHDNGFKAYIDDGGQLVEPHAAGVINEVNALESENYEVLPED
;
A
#
# COMPACT_ATOMS: atom_id res chain seq x y z
N MET A 1 25.81 -8.75 13.75
CA MET A 1 24.97 -8.11 12.71
C MET A 1 24.34 -9.21 11.88
N SER A 2 23.09 -9.04 11.46
CA SER A 2 22.44 -9.94 10.50
C SER A 2 23.21 -9.95 9.18
N GLU A 3 23.22 -11.09 8.48
CA GLU A 3 23.97 -11.27 7.21
C GLU A 3 23.63 -10.17 6.18
N TRP A 4 22.35 -9.81 6.05
CA TRP A 4 21.90 -8.78 5.12
C TRP A 4 22.50 -7.39 5.42
N LYS A 5 22.71 -7.05 6.70
CA LYS A 5 23.19 -5.71 7.08
C LYS A 5 24.63 -5.50 6.65
N SER A 6 25.47 -6.51 6.84
CA SER A 6 26.87 -6.46 6.36
C SER A 6 26.94 -6.32 4.85
N LEU A 7 26.13 -7.07 4.09
CA LEU A 7 26.11 -6.98 2.63
C LEU A 7 25.64 -5.61 2.13
N LEU A 8 24.62 -5.05 2.79
CA LEU A 8 24.08 -3.74 2.48
C LEU A 8 25.10 -2.63 2.77
N ASP A 9 25.72 -2.65 3.95
CA ASP A 9 26.73 -1.65 4.35
C ASP A 9 27.93 -1.70 3.40
N ASP A 10 28.37 -2.89 3.02
CA ASP A 10 29.43 -3.07 2.01
C ASP A 10 29.02 -2.51 0.65
N ALA A 11 27.80 -2.78 0.18
CA ALA A 11 27.29 -2.25 -1.10
C ALA A 11 27.17 -0.72 -1.10
N ILE A 12 26.71 -0.12 -0.01
CA ILE A 12 26.64 1.34 0.16
C ILE A 12 28.06 1.93 0.15
N SER A 13 29.02 1.30 0.84
CA SER A 13 30.40 1.79 0.89
C SER A 13 31.08 1.82 -0.49
N ARG A 14 30.68 0.93 -1.39
CA ARG A 14 31.16 0.88 -2.78
C ARG A 14 30.40 1.83 -3.72
N GLY A 15 29.28 2.41 -3.25
CA GLY A 15 28.38 3.23 -4.07
C GLY A 15 27.50 2.42 -5.02
N ASP A 16 27.35 1.12 -4.79
CA ASP A 16 26.49 0.23 -5.58
C ASP A 16 25.00 0.48 -5.26
N VAL A 17 24.70 0.78 -3.99
CA VAL A 17 23.36 1.10 -3.46
C VAL A 17 23.41 2.47 -2.80
N SER A 18 22.38 3.30 -3.01
CA SER A 18 22.28 4.63 -2.40
C SER A 18 22.16 4.58 -0.88
N MET A 19 22.65 5.62 -0.19
CA MET A 19 22.47 5.74 1.26
C MET A 19 20.99 5.84 1.64
N GLU A 20 20.19 6.49 0.78
CA GLU A 20 18.74 6.63 0.92
C GLU A 20 18.04 5.26 0.86
N ALA A 21 18.43 4.39 -0.07
CA ALA A 21 17.91 3.03 -0.13
C ALA A 21 18.27 2.23 1.13
N GLY A 22 19.50 2.39 1.65
CA GLY A 22 19.90 1.79 2.91
C GLY A 22 19.00 2.17 4.09
N ALA A 23 18.78 3.48 4.28
CA ALA A 23 17.90 3.99 5.35
C ALA A 23 16.45 3.52 5.19
N ASN A 24 15.96 3.44 3.95
CA ASN A 24 14.60 3.00 3.68
C ASN A 24 14.41 1.47 3.80
N ILE A 25 15.46 0.67 3.62
CA ILE A 25 15.44 -0.76 3.97
C ILE A 25 15.27 -0.93 5.49
N ASP A 26 16.03 -0.19 6.29
CA ASP A 26 15.91 -0.22 7.74
C ASP A 26 14.48 0.17 8.17
N LEU A 27 13.95 1.29 7.63
CA LEU A 27 12.56 1.73 7.88
C LEU A 27 11.54 0.65 7.54
N TYR A 28 11.68 -0.01 6.39
CA TYR A 28 10.76 -1.06 5.98
C TYR A 28 10.81 -2.28 6.92
N LEU A 29 12.01 -2.73 7.28
CA LEU A 29 12.19 -3.91 8.13
C LEU A 29 11.77 -3.68 9.58
N GLU A 30 11.90 -2.46 10.09
CA GLU A 30 11.44 -2.08 11.42
C GLU A 30 9.91 -1.84 11.46
N GLY A 31 9.36 -1.27 10.40
CA GLY A 31 7.96 -0.87 10.33
C GLY A 31 6.99 -1.92 9.75
N SER A 32 7.51 -2.98 9.12
CA SER A 32 6.69 -4.01 8.46
C SER A 32 6.70 -5.34 9.20
N ASN A 33 5.54 -5.99 9.21
CA ASN A 33 5.35 -7.37 9.63
C ASN A 33 5.54 -8.37 8.47
N SER A 34 6.07 -7.93 7.33
CA SER A 34 6.28 -8.76 6.15
C SER A 34 7.25 -9.91 6.44
N GLN A 35 6.76 -11.14 6.36
CA GLN A 35 7.59 -12.34 6.48
C GLN A 35 8.50 -12.55 5.26
N VAL A 36 8.12 -11.97 4.11
CA VAL A 36 8.82 -12.09 2.82
C VAL A 36 9.93 -11.05 2.69
N GLY A 37 9.74 -9.88 3.31
CA GLY A 37 10.61 -8.72 3.23
C GLY A 37 12.10 -9.02 3.45
N PRO A 38 12.49 -9.56 4.63
CA PRO A 38 13.88 -9.87 4.91
C PRO A 38 14.51 -10.83 3.90
N ALA A 39 13.77 -11.85 3.47
CA ALA A 39 14.28 -12.86 2.53
C ALA A 39 14.47 -12.29 1.13
N ALA A 40 13.51 -11.52 0.62
CA ALA A 40 13.61 -10.88 -0.70
C ALA A 40 14.80 -9.89 -0.76
N ILE A 41 14.98 -9.07 0.29
CA ILE A 41 16.09 -8.12 0.37
C ILE A 41 17.43 -8.85 0.39
N LEU A 42 17.56 -9.91 1.21
CA LEU A 42 18.77 -10.73 1.26
C LEU A 42 19.09 -11.39 -0.10
N GLU A 43 18.08 -11.87 -0.82
CA GLU A 43 18.25 -12.49 -2.14
C GLU A 43 18.78 -11.49 -3.18
N LEU A 44 18.20 -10.28 -3.23
CA LEU A 44 18.68 -9.21 -4.11
C LEU A 44 20.12 -8.81 -3.77
N LEU A 45 20.45 -8.70 -2.48
CA LEU A 45 21.80 -8.38 -2.03
C LEU A 45 22.81 -9.45 -2.43
N LYS A 46 22.47 -10.75 -2.26
CA LYS A 46 23.33 -11.87 -2.63
C LYS A 46 23.53 -11.99 -4.14
N SER A 47 22.53 -11.58 -4.92
CA SER A 47 22.55 -11.64 -6.39
C SER A 47 23.12 -10.38 -7.02
N CYS A 48 23.57 -9.40 -6.22
CA CYS A 48 24.11 -8.13 -6.68
C CYS A 48 23.13 -7.31 -7.54
N GLU A 49 21.83 -7.39 -7.25
CA GLU A 49 20.76 -6.70 -7.99
C GLU A 49 20.59 -5.24 -7.51
N TRP A 50 21.69 -4.48 -7.53
CA TRP A 50 21.78 -3.18 -6.87
C TRP A 50 20.79 -2.14 -7.40
N GLN A 51 20.62 -2.08 -8.72
CA GLN A 51 19.66 -1.16 -9.34
C GLN A 51 18.22 -1.50 -8.94
N GLU A 52 17.89 -2.78 -8.79
CA GLU A 52 16.56 -3.19 -8.35
C GLU A 52 16.34 -2.82 -6.88
N ILE A 53 17.37 -2.94 -6.03
CA ILE A 53 17.31 -2.47 -4.64
C ILE A 53 17.06 -0.96 -4.60
N ASP A 54 17.84 -0.17 -5.33
CA ASP A 54 17.65 1.27 -5.39
C ASP A 54 16.25 1.62 -5.93
N ASP A 55 15.79 1.01 -7.02
CA ASP A 55 14.45 1.25 -7.57
C ASP A 55 13.32 0.98 -6.54
N ARG A 56 13.52 0.02 -5.63
CA ARG A 56 12.55 -0.38 -4.60
C ARG A 56 12.61 0.49 -3.34
N PHE A 57 13.76 1.11 -3.05
CA PHE A 57 14.03 1.74 -1.77
C PHE A 57 14.56 3.17 -1.84
N PHE A 58 14.80 3.77 -3.01
CA PHE A 58 15.34 5.13 -3.11
C PHE A 58 14.48 6.23 -2.48
N LYS A 59 13.20 5.92 -2.20
CA LYS A 59 12.26 6.82 -1.51
C LYS A 59 11.16 6.03 -0.82
N THR A 60 10.48 6.67 0.13
CA THR A 60 9.16 6.21 0.57
C THR A 60 8.08 6.66 -0.41
N MET A 61 7.10 5.79 -0.67
CA MET A 61 5.97 6.14 -1.52
C MET A 61 5.17 7.28 -0.87
N ALA A 62 5.05 8.39 -1.58
CA ALA A 62 4.29 9.55 -1.12
C ALA A 62 2.81 9.38 -1.45
N PHE A 63 1.95 9.59 -0.45
CA PHE A 63 0.51 9.74 -0.67
C PHE A 63 0.23 11.14 -1.23
N GLY A 64 -0.61 11.25 -2.25
CA GLY A 64 -0.99 12.53 -2.86
C GLY A 64 -2.45 12.56 -3.30
N THR A 65 -2.89 13.65 -3.92
CA THR A 65 -4.25 13.76 -4.50
C THR A 65 -4.54 12.66 -5.51
N GLY A 66 -3.51 12.19 -6.22
CA GLY A 66 -3.56 11.05 -7.16
C GLY A 66 -3.66 9.67 -6.51
N GLY A 67 -3.58 9.59 -5.18
CA GLY A 67 -3.42 8.37 -4.41
C GLY A 67 -1.98 7.85 -4.34
N LEU A 68 -1.82 6.57 -3.98
CA LEU A 68 -0.57 5.83 -4.15
C LEU A 68 -0.52 5.20 -5.54
N ARG A 69 0.65 5.18 -6.18
CA ARG A 69 0.91 4.41 -7.40
C ARG A 69 2.34 3.93 -7.41
N GLY A 70 2.52 2.68 -7.82
CA GLY A 70 3.85 2.14 -8.01
C GLY A 70 3.81 0.70 -8.48
N ARG A 71 5.01 0.16 -8.67
CA ARG A 71 5.21 -1.22 -9.07
C ARG A 71 4.73 -2.16 -7.98
N THR A 72 3.92 -3.15 -8.35
CA THR A 72 3.54 -4.25 -7.47
C THR A 72 4.23 -5.56 -7.85
N ILE A 73 4.87 -5.62 -9.02
CA ILE A 73 5.76 -6.73 -9.43
C ILE A 73 7.11 -6.14 -9.83
N GLY A 74 8.18 -6.50 -9.11
CA GLY A 74 9.55 -6.05 -9.37
C GLY A 74 10.05 -6.41 -10.76
N LYS A 75 11.12 -5.75 -11.24
CA LYS A 75 11.76 -6.14 -12.52
C LYS A 75 12.48 -7.47 -12.34
N ILE A 76 13.07 -7.67 -11.16
CA ILE A 76 13.61 -8.94 -10.71
C ILE A 76 12.65 -9.49 -9.66
N VAL A 77 12.00 -10.62 -9.93
CA VAL A 77 11.11 -11.26 -8.95
C VAL A 77 11.93 -12.28 -8.17
N THR A 78 12.12 -12.04 -6.87
CA THR A 78 12.86 -12.96 -5.99
C THR A 78 12.11 -14.29 -5.80
N GLN A 79 12.80 -15.36 -5.40
CA GLN A 79 12.14 -16.61 -5.02
C GLN A 79 11.22 -16.42 -3.83
N ALA A 80 11.63 -15.58 -2.87
CA ALA A 80 10.80 -15.21 -1.71
C ALA A 80 9.46 -14.57 -2.14
N GLU A 81 9.48 -13.65 -3.11
CA GLU A 81 8.25 -13.04 -3.64
C GLU A 81 7.46 -14.01 -4.53
N ARG A 82 8.18 -14.82 -5.32
CA ARG A 82 7.57 -15.81 -6.21
C ARG A 82 6.68 -16.76 -5.44
N GLY A 83 7.17 -17.27 -4.31
CA GLY A 83 6.45 -18.23 -3.47
C GLY A 83 5.99 -19.43 -4.31
N VAL A 84 4.74 -19.86 -4.13
CA VAL A 84 4.12 -20.90 -4.97
C VAL A 84 3.52 -20.36 -6.28
N GLY A 85 3.65 -19.05 -6.53
CA GLY A 85 3.02 -18.35 -7.65
C GLY A 85 1.57 -17.96 -7.38
N GLY A 86 1.05 -17.06 -8.21
CA GLY A 86 -0.32 -16.58 -8.16
C GLY A 86 -1.03 -16.65 -9.51
N PRO A 87 -2.29 -16.20 -9.59
CA PRO A 87 -3.07 -16.21 -10.83
C PRO A 87 -2.37 -15.46 -11.96
N LEU A 88 -2.49 -15.97 -13.20
CA LEU A 88 -1.87 -15.35 -14.39
C LEU A 88 -0.34 -15.18 -14.24
N ASP A 89 0.33 -16.17 -13.64
CA ASP A 89 1.78 -16.25 -13.44
C ASP A 89 2.40 -15.10 -12.63
N ARG A 90 1.59 -14.32 -11.90
CA ARG A 90 2.09 -13.32 -10.95
C ARG A 90 2.85 -13.98 -9.79
N PRO A 91 3.77 -13.29 -9.12
CA PRO A 91 4.30 -13.78 -7.83
C PRO A 91 3.20 -13.95 -6.79
N GLU A 92 3.41 -14.83 -5.82
CA GLU A 92 2.50 -14.99 -4.68
C GLU A 92 2.38 -13.68 -3.88
N HIS A 93 3.51 -12.98 -3.70
CA HIS A 93 3.60 -11.76 -2.91
C HIS A 93 3.96 -10.53 -3.76
N PRO A 94 3.45 -9.34 -3.40
CA PRO A 94 3.79 -8.12 -4.10
C PRO A 94 5.25 -7.70 -3.83
N CYS A 95 5.77 -6.86 -4.71
CA CYS A 95 7.12 -6.32 -4.67
C CYS A 95 7.45 -5.69 -3.31
N VAL A 96 8.50 -6.19 -2.67
CA VAL A 96 9.06 -5.64 -1.44
C VAL A 96 9.76 -4.32 -1.75
N GLY A 97 9.50 -3.27 -0.95
CA GLY A 97 10.12 -1.95 -1.14
C GLY A 97 9.30 -0.80 -0.58
N THR A 98 9.95 0.24 -0.04
CA THR A 98 9.29 1.47 0.40
C THR A 98 8.78 2.31 -0.77
N ALA A 99 9.37 2.18 -1.96
CA ALA A 99 8.94 2.81 -3.21
C ALA A 99 7.97 1.95 -4.04
N SER A 100 7.55 0.79 -3.52
CA SER A 100 6.71 -0.20 -4.22
C SER A 100 5.27 -0.24 -3.67
N MET A 101 4.33 -0.65 -4.51
CA MET A 101 2.93 -0.87 -4.12
C MET A 101 2.78 -2.28 -3.52
N ASN A 102 2.68 -2.33 -2.20
CA ASN A 102 2.59 -3.56 -1.39
C ASN A 102 1.74 -3.34 -0.14
N PHE A 103 1.55 -4.40 0.65
CA PHE A 103 0.70 -4.36 1.85
C PHE A 103 1.19 -3.35 2.91
N PHE A 104 2.50 -3.16 3.07
CA PHE A 104 3.05 -2.19 4.02
C PHE A 104 2.60 -0.76 3.71
N ASN A 105 2.81 -0.32 2.46
CA ASN A 105 2.40 1.02 2.04
C ASN A 105 0.87 1.16 1.95
N LEU A 106 0.19 0.11 1.50
CA LEU A 106 -1.27 0.07 1.40
C LEU A 106 -1.94 0.24 2.77
N LYS A 107 -1.52 -0.53 3.78
CA LYS A 107 -2.07 -0.46 5.14
C LYS A 107 -1.84 0.92 5.74
N ARG A 108 -0.64 1.49 5.60
CA ARG A 108 -0.35 2.86 6.06
C ARG A 108 -1.30 3.89 5.42
N ALA A 109 -1.52 3.80 4.12
CA ALA A 109 -2.49 4.66 3.43
C ALA A 109 -3.93 4.46 3.95
N MET A 110 -4.35 3.22 4.14
CA MET A 110 -5.70 2.91 4.62
C MET A 110 -5.92 3.36 6.07
N ILE A 111 -4.95 3.14 6.97
CA ILE A 111 -4.99 3.60 8.36
C ILE A 111 -5.08 5.13 8.39
N GLY A 112 -4.25 5.83 7.60
CA GLY A 112 -4.28 7.29 7.51
C GLY A 112 -5.62 7.82 7.01
N LEU A 113 -6.21 7.18 5.98
CA LEU A 113 -7.54 7.52 5.48
C LEU A 113 -8.61 7.31 6.56
N VAL A 114 -8.62 6.17 7.24
CA VAL A 114 -9.62 5.88 8.30
C VAL A 114 -9.48 6.86 9.47
N ARG A 115 -8.27 7.15 9.92
CA ARG A 115 -8.03 8.15 10.98
C ARG A 115 -8.56 9.53 10.57
N TYR A 116 -8.32 9.92 9.33
CA TYR A 116 -8.82 11.19 8.80
C TYR A 116 -10.36 11.22 8.74
N VAL A 117 -10.97 10.15 8.23
CA VAL A 117 -12.42 10.01 8.11
C VAL A 117 -13.08 10.10 9.49
N LYS A 118 -12.58 9.36 10.48
CA LYS A 118 -13.10 9.40 11.87
C LYS A 118 -13.01 10.79 12.51
N LYS A 119 -12.02 11.59 12.13
CA LYS A 119 -11.85 12.97 12.62
C LYS A 119 -12.76 13.96 11.90
N SER A 120 -13.01 13.75 10.61
CA SER A 120 -13.66 14.73 9.73
C SER A 120 -15.16 14.50 9.56
N PHE A 121 -15.62 13.26 9.70
CA PHE A 121 -17.00 12.85 9.54
C PHE A 121 -17.50 12.23 10.85
N SER A 122 -17.71 13.07 11.86
CA SER A 122 -18.18 12.68 13.20
C SER A 122 -19.72 12.66 13.26
N GLY A 123 -20.34 11.85 12.39
CA GLY A 123 -21.78 11.62 12.43
C GLY A 123 -22.19 10.65 13.56
N GLU A 124 -23.50 10.40 13.68
CA GLU A 124 -23.99 9.31 14.51
C GLU A 124 -23.74 7.97 13.82
N GLY A 125 -23.00 7.05 14.46
CA GLY A 125 -22.75 5.69 13.97
C GLY A 125 -21.29 5.41 13.57
N ARG A 126 -21.06 4.21 13.02
CA ARG A 126 -19.75 3.80 12.48
C ARG A 126 -19.56 4.46 11.11
N PRO A 127 -18.41 5.11 10.84
CA PRO A 127 -18.12 5.62 9.50
C PRO A 127 -18.07 4.47 8.51
N SER A 128 -18.51 4.71 7.28
CA SER A 128 -18.58 3.68 6.25
C SER A 128 -17.76 4.02 5.02
N LEU A 129 -17.16 3.02 4.40
CA LEU A 129 -16.28 3.16 3.24
C LEU A 129 -16.69 2.21 2.12
N VAL A 130 -16.71 2.70 0.89
CA VAL A 130 -16.89 1.86 -0.32
C VAL A 130 -15.54 1.47 -0.88
N ILE A 131 -15.31 0.19 -1.12
CA ILE A 131 -14.03 -0.34 -1.59
C ILE A 131 -14.27 -1.13 -2.88
N GLY A 132 -13.54 -0.75 -3.94
CA GLY A 132 -13.57 -1.43 -5.22
C GLY A 132 -12.20 -1.50 -5.85
N HIS A 133 -12.08 -2.29 -6.92
CA HIS A 133 -10.80 -2.51 -7.58
C HIS A 133 -10.96 -2.78 -9.08
N ASP A 134 -9.88 -2.57 -9.83
CA ASP A 134 -9.80 -2.97 -11.25
C ASP A 134 -9.20 -4.38 -11.41
N THR A 135 -8.84 -4.75 -12.65
CA THR A 135 -8.36 -6.08 -13.03
C THR A 135 -6.85 -6.30 -12.86
N ARG A 136 -6.13 -5.37 -12.21
CA ARG A 136 -4.67 -5.49 -12.04
C ARG A 136 -4.28 -6.61 -11.07
N HIS A 137 -3.03 -7.05 -11.16
CA HIS A 137 -2.46 -7.95 -10.16
C HIS A 137 -2.57 -7.35 -8.75
N PHE A 138 -2.90 -8.20 -7.79
CA PHE A 138 -3.11 -7.84 -6.38
C PHE A 138 -4.28 -6.88 -6.08
N SER A 139 -5.04 -6.42 -7.08
CA SER A 139 -6.15 -5.48 -6.87
C SER A 139 -7.21 -6.04 -5.92
N ARG A 140 -7.56 -7.32 -6.06
CA ARG A 140 -8.47 -8.02 -5.15
C ARG A 140 -7.89 -8.17 -3.74
N ASP A 141 -6.65 -8.68 -3.65
CA ASP A 141 -5.94 -8.89 -2.38
C ASP A 141 -5.81 -7.57 -1.58
N PHE A 142 -5.55 -6.46 -2.27
CA PHE A 142 -5.48 -5.12 -1.69
C PHE A 142 -6.85 -4.60 -1.27
N ALA A 143 -7.91 -4.84 -2.05
CA ALA A 143 -9.26 -4.44 -1.69
C ALA A 143 -9.74 -5.13 -0.40
N GLU A 144 -9.50 -6.44 -0.27
CA GLU A 144 -9.81 -7.21 0.94
C GLU A 144 -8.98 -6.73 2.14
N THR A 145 -7.70 -6.45 1.93
CA THR A 145 -6.85 -5.88 2.99
C THR A 145 -7.37 -4.52 3.46
N CYS A 146 -7.78 -3.65 2.54
CA CYS A 146 -8.38 -2.36 2.90
C CYS A 146 -9.68 -2.54 3.69
N ALA A 147 -10.53 -3.48 3.29
CA ALA A 147 -11.78 -3.78 4.00
C ALA A 147 -11.49 -4.23 5.43
N ASN A 148 -10.56 -5.17 5.62
CA ASN A 148 -10.16 -5.65 6.95
C ASN A 148 -9.61 -4.52 7.83
N VAL A 149 -8.71 -3.68 7.30
CA VAL A 149 -8.18 -2.53 8.04
C VAL A 149 -9.29 -1.56 8.44
N ALA A 150 -10.27 -1.30 7.56
CA ALA A 150 -11.41 -0.44 7.90
C ALA A 150 -12.25 -1.05 9.02
N THR A 151 -12.61 -2.33 8.93
CA THR A 151 -13.44 -3.00 9.93
C THR A 151 -12.74 -3.10 11.27
N ASP A 152 -11.45 -3.47 11.27
CA ASP A 152 -10.62 -3.52 12.47
C ASP A 152 -10.51 -2.16 13.17
N LEU A 153 -10.61 -1.05 12.42
CA LEU A 153 -10.54 0.31 12.95
C LEU A 153 -11.92 0.91 13.28
N GLY A 154 -12.97 0.09 13.29
CA GLY A 154 -14.31 0.49 13.71
C GLY A 154 -15.13 1.19 12.62
N CYS A 155 -14.85 0.91 11.35
CA CYS A 155 -15.65 1.36 10.22
C CYS A 155 -16.48 0.21 9.62
N ASP A 156 -17.49 0.57 8.84
CA ASP A 156 -18.20 -0.38 7.97
C ASP A 156 -17.58 -0.36 6.57
N ALA A 157 -17.39 -1.52 5.96
CA ALA A 157 -16.75 -1.65 4.65
C ALA A 157 -17.70 -2.29 3.63
N TYR A 158 -18.08 -1.54 2.60
CA TYR A 158 -18.80 -2.04 1.45
C TYR A 158 -17.80 -2.45 0.36
N LEU A 159 -17.42 -3.72 0.35
CA LEU A 159 -16.53 -4.29 -0.67
C LEU A 159 -17.35 -4.83 -1.85
N PHE A 160 -17.03 -4.39 -3.08
CA PHE A 160 -17.63 -4.98 -4.28
C PHE A 160 -17.22 -6.44 -4.47
N GLU A 161 -18.15 -7.28 -4.94
CA GLU A 161 -17.93 -8.72 -5.16
C GLU A 161 -16.87 -9.01 -6.23
N ALA A 162 -16.75 -8.15 -7.24
CA ALA A 162 -15.84 -8.28 -8.37
C ALA A 162 -15.33 -6.91 -8.82
N GLU A 163 -14.47 -6.90 -9.84
CA GLU A 163 -13.90 -5.68 -10.42
C GLU A 163 -14.96 -4.66 -10.86
N ARG A 164 -14.69 -3.38 -10.65
CA ARG A 164 -15.61 -2.29 -10.98
C ARG A 164 -14.90 -1.11 -11.59
N ALA A 165 -15.60 -0.43 -12.49
CA ALA A 165 -15.12 0.81 -13.06
C ALA A 165 -15.06 1.89 -11.97
N THR A 166 -14.01 2.74 -12.00
CA THR A 166 -13.88 3.89 -11.11
C THR A 166 -15.16 4.72 -10.88
N PRO A 167 -15.97 5.08 -11.91
CA PRO A 167 -17.22 5.81 -11.69
C PRO A 167 -18.29 5.04 -10.88
N GLU A 168 -18.25 3.71 -10.82
CA GLU A 168 -19.17 2.93 -9.99
C GLU A 168 -18.84 3.08 -8.50
N ILE A 169 -17.56 3.17 -8.14
CA ILE A 169 -17.15 3.47 -6.76
C ILE A 169 -17.66 4.87 -6.40
N SER A 170 -17.43 5.87 -7.25
CA SER A 170 -17.93 7.24 -7.06
C SER A 170 -19.45 7.28 -6.90
N PHE A 171 -20.20 6.55 -7.74
CA PHE A 171 -21.64 6.42 -7.61
C PHE A 171 -22.05 5.78 -6.28
N ALA A 172 -21.42 4.66 -5.91
CA ALA A 172 -21.76 3.89 -4.72
C ALA A 172 -21.49 4.65 -3.42
N VAL A 173 -20.41 5.43 -3.34
CA VAL A 173 -20.13 6.31 -2.18
C VAL A 173 -21.33 7.21 -1.92
N ARG A 174 -21.82 7.92 -2.95
CA ARG A 174 -22.96 8.83 -2.82
C ARG A 174 -24.29 8.10 -2.62
N TYR A 175 -24.47 6.96 -3.29
CA TYR A 175 -25.71 6.18 -3.23
C TYR A 175 -25.92 5.58 -1.84
N LEU A 176 -24.86 5.02 -1.24
CA LEU A 176 -24.87 4.45 0.10
C LEU A 176 -24.68 5.51 1.19
N ARG A 177 -24.38 6.76 0.81
CA ARG A 177 -24.01 7.86 1.72
C ARG A 177 -22.82 7.48 2.61
N ALA A 178 -21.84 6.82 2.02
CA ALA A 178 -20.60 6.48 2.70
C ALA A 178 -19.73 7.72 2.89
N ASP A 179 -18.90 7.71 3.93
CA ASP A 179 -18.04 8.85 4.30
C ASP A 179 -16.78 8.93 3.41
N SER A 180 -16.41 7.82 2.78
CA SER A 180 -15.25 7.74 1.91
C SER A 180 -15.34 6.55 0.96
N GLY A 181 -14.38 6.48 0.03
CA GLY A 181 -14.19 5.30 -0.79
C GLY A 181 -12.75 5.08 -1.22
N VAL A 182 -12.44 3.87 -1.64
CA VAL A 182 -11.14 3.46 -2.15
C VAL A 182 -11.33 2.71 -3.47
N CYS A 183 -10.55 3.08 -4.47
CA CYS A 183 -10.44 2.35 -5.73
C CYS A 183 -8.99 1.89 -5.93
N LEU A 184 -8.78 0.57 -5.97
CA LEU A 184 -7.48 -0.04 -6.23
C LEU A 184 -7.26 -0.10 -7.74
N THR A 185 -6.46 0.84 -8.24
CA THR A 185 -6.17 0.99 -9.67
C THR A 185 -5.00 1.93 -9.91
N ALA A 186 -4.16 1.59 -10.89
CA ALA A 186 -3.19 2.51 -11.48
C ALA A 186 -3.66 3.06 -12.85
N SER A 187 -4.97 3.06 -13.12
CA SER A 187 -5.56 3.61 -14.35
C SER A 187 -5.00 2.96 -15.63
N HIS A 188 -4.17 3.67 -16.40
CA HIS A 188 -3.58 3.23 -17.67
C HIS A 188 -2.13 2.75 -17.54
N ASN A 189 -1.58 2.73 -16.32
CA ASN A 189 -0.21 2.25 -16.08
C ASN A 189 -0.02 0.80 -16.54
N PRO A 190 1.22 0.35 -16.79
CA PRO A 190 1.51 -1.05 -17.10
C PRO A 190 0.89 -2.05 -16.10
N SER A 191 0.66 -3.30 -16.52
CA SER A 191 -0.03 -4.31 -15.70
C SER A 191 0.70 -4.68 -14.39
N HIS A 192 2.02 -4.47 -14.33
CA HIS A 192 2.85 -4.68 -13.15
C HIS A 192 2.78 -3.52 -12.14
N ASP A 193 2.05 -2.45 -12.44
CA ASP A 193 1.75 -1.37 -11.51
C ASP A 193 0.36 -1.55 -10.90
N ASN A 194 0.20 -1.08 -9.66
CA ASN A 194 -1.09 -0.90 -9.03
C ASN A 194 -1.12 0.41 -8.23
N GLY A 195 -2.27 0.76 -7.66
CA GLY A 195 -2.43 2.00 -6.93
C GLY A 195 -3.61 1.97 -5.98
N PHE A 196 -3.67 2.98 -5.13
CA PHE A 196 -4.72 3.22 -4.16
C PHE A 196 -5.24 4.62 -4.38
N LYS A 197 -6.50 4.80 -4.79
CA LYS A 197 -7.13 6.11 -4.92
C LYS A 197 -8.19 6.28 -3.83
N ALA A 198 -8.11 7.37 -3.07
CA ALA A 198 -9.09 7.71 -2.05
C ALA A 198 -10.14 8.69 -2.60
N TYR A 199 -11.35 8.59 -2.04
CA TYR A 199 -12.51 9.41 -2.32
C TYR A 199 -13.07 9.96 -1.01
N ILE A 200 -13.79 11.07 -1.08
CA ILE A 200 -14.57 11.61 0.05
C ILE A 200 -16.07 11.37 -0.17
N ASP A 201 -16.90 11.80 0.76
CA ASP A 201 -18.36 11.61 0.82
C ASP A 201 -19.13 12.12 -0.40
N ASP A 202 -18.60 13.12 -1.11
CA ASP A 202 -19.18 13.61 -2.38
C ASP A 202 -18.97 12.66 -3.58
N GLY A 203 -18.23 11.56 -3.39
CA GLY A 203 -17.87 10.60 -4.42
C GLY A 203 -16.77 11.08 -5.38
N GLY A 204 -16.19 12.25 -5.13
CA GLY A 204 -15.03 12.80 -5.81
C GLY A 204 -13.73 12.20 -5.27
N GLN A 205 -12.72 12.17 -6.14
CA GLN A 205 -11.37 11.80 -5.71
C GLN A 205 -10.83 12.85 -4.72
N LEU A 206 -9.99 12.39 -3.79
CA LEU A 206 -9.39 13.23 -2.75
C LEU A 206 -8.66 14.47 -3.33
N VAL A 207 -9.14 15.65 -2.94
CA VAL A 207 -8.58 16.97 -3.25
C VAL A 207 -8.39 17.79 -1.97
N GLU A 208 -7.74 18.95 -2.06
CA GLU A 208 -7.62 19.85 -0.92
C GLU A 208 -8.99 20.36 -0.43
N PRO A 209 -9.19 20.58 0.88
CA PRO A 209 -8.21 20.43 1.97
C PRO A 209 -8.08 18.98 2.52
N HIS A 210 -8.92 18.06 2.06
CA HIS A 210 -8.96 16.68 2.56
C HIS A 210 -7.67 15.92 2.25
N ALA A 211 -7.06 16.19 1.08
CA ALA A 211 -5.79 15.61 0.68
C ALA A 211 -4.69 15.86 1.71
N ALA A 212 -4.45 17.11 2.10
CA ALA A 212 -3.48 17.43 3.14
C ALA A 212 -3.80 16.72 4.47
N GLY A 213 -5.07 16.64 4.84
CA GLY A 213 -5.51 15.94 6.04
C GLY A 213 -5.12 14.46 6.06
N VAL A 214 -5.45 13.71 5.01
CA VAL A 214 -5.07 12.28 4.89
C VAL A 214 -3.56 12.13 4.83
N ILE A 215 -2.85 12.96 4.06
CA ILE A 215 -1.39 12.92 3.94
C ILE A 215 -0.73 13.09 5.31
N ASN A 216 -1.21 14.00 6.14
CA ASN A 216 -0.69 14.21 7.49
C ASN A 216 -0.88 12.96 8.37
N GLU A 217 -2.05 12.31 8.31
CA GLU A 217 -2.29 11.06 9.06
C GLU A 217 -1.38 9.92 8.58
N VAL A 218 -1.16 9.80 7.26
CA VAL A 218 -0.28 8.77 6.69
C VAL A 218 1.18 9.01 7.05
N ASN A 219 1.66 10.26 6.96
CA ASN A 219 3.04 10.61 7.26
C ASN A 219 3.38 10.51 8.75
N ALA A 220 2.37 10.57 9.63
CA ALA A 220 2.54 10.34 11.06
C ALA A 220 2.74 8.85 11.42
N LEU A 221 2.59 7.92 10.45
CA LEU A 221 2.77 6.49 10.67
C LEU A 221 4.20 6.05 10.35
N GLU A 222 4.87 5.47 11.35
CA GLU A 222 6.19 4.85 11.20
C GLU A 222 6.11 3.35 10.84
N SER A 223 4.96 2.70 11.08
CA SER A 223 4.74 1.28 10.80
C SER A 223 3.37 1.00 10.19
N GLU A 224 3.15 -0.23 9.71
CA GLU A 224 1.84 -0.72 9.25
C GLU A 224 0.95 -1.24 10.39
N ASN A 225 1.38 -1.08 11.64
CA ASN A 225 0.68 -1.60 12.81
C ASN A 225 -0.48 -0.69 13.23
N TYR A 226 -1.54 -1.33 13.69
CA TYR A 226 -2.71 -0.68 14.27
C TYR A 226 -3.34 -1.58 15.33
N GLU A 227 -4.09 -0.98 16.25
CA GLU A 227 -4.87 -1.70 17.25
C GLU A 227 -6.23 -2.08 16.67
N VAL A 228 -6.56 -3.37 16.72
CA VAL A 228 -7.86 -3.90 16.30
C VAL A 228 -8.87 -3.56 17.40
N LEU A 229 -9.93 -2.84 17.02
CA LEU A 229 -11.06 -2.56 17.91
C LEU A 229 -11.93 -3.81 18.08
N PRO A 230 -12.58 -3.98 19.24
CA PRO A 230 -13.51 -5.09 19.45
C PRO A 230 -14.59 -5.16 18.38
N GLU A 231 -15.01 -6.38 18.04
CA GLU A 231 -16.28 -6.58 17.32
C GLU A 231 -17.43 -6.13 18.23
N ASP A 232 -18.33 -5.31 17.71
CA ASP A 232 -19.52 -4.81 18.41
C ASP A 232 -20.60 -5.90 18.55
#